data_AF-A0A8H6LYT5-F1
#
_entry.id   AF-A0A8H6LYT5-F1
#
_cell.length_a   1.000
_cell.length_b   1.000
_cell.length_c   1.000
_cell.angle_alpha   90.00
_cell.angle_beta   90.00
_cell.angle_gamma   90.00
#
_symmetry.space_group_name_H-M   'P 1'
#
loop_
_entity.id
_entity.type
_entity.pdbx_description
1 polymer ?
#
loop_
_entity_poly.entity_id
_entity_poly.type
_entity_poly.pdbx_seq_one_letter_code
_entity_poly.pdbx_strand_id
1 'polypeptide(L)'
;MPWRYVPSEMKRSALRLYESGLLELEDILDYLEMSRSTFFRVRRIWREHGDVVAPRYGLAGRRRAFHFEDIDYLLRLVRHRPNWFLDELQHLLQTNRFISLHFSTIHRELSRLGVSRKKLRKIAAERDE
;
A
#
# COMPACT_ATOMS: atom_id res chain seq x y z
N MET A 1 14.40 1.15 -24.92
CA MET A 1 15.38 0.69 -23.90
C MET A 1 14.67 -0.20 -22.89
N PRO A 2 15.21 -1.39 -22.58
CA PRO A 2 14.69 -2.25 -21.52
C PRO A 2 14.76 -1.57 -20.15
N TRP A 3 13.97 -2.05 -19.18
CA TRP A 3 13.96 -1.47 -17.84
C TRP A 3 15.33 -1.65 -17.18
N ARG A 4 15.89 -0.56 -16.66
CA ARG A 4 17.15 -0.54 -15.93
C ARG A 4 17.05 0.40 -14.75
N TYR A 5 17.69 0.01 -13.65
CA TYR A 5 17.86 0.89 -12.50
C TYR A 5 18.91 1.95 -12.80
N VAL A 6 18.54 3.23 -12.66
CA VAL A 6 19.45 4.37 -12.77
C VAL A 6 19.79 4.89 -11.37
N PRO A 7 21.05 4.81 -10.91
CA PRO A 7 21.51 5.32 -9.63
C PRO A 7 21.20 6.81 -9.42
N SER A 8 21.00 7.23 -8.17
CA SER A 8 20.72 8.63 -7.83
C SER A 8 21.82 9.59 -8.24
N GLU A 9 23.09 9.17 -8.15
CA GLU A 9 24.22 10.01 -8.56
C GLU A 9 24.21 10.30 -10.07
N MET A 10 23.91 9.30 -10.91
CA MET A 10 23.77 9.51 -12.36
C MET A 10 22.65 10.51 -12.69
N LYS A 11 21.55 10.48 -11.92
CA LYS A 11 20.46 11.46 -12.06
C LYS A 11 20.91 12.88 -11.72
N ARG A 12 21.70 13.03 -10.65
CA ARG A 12 22.26 14.33 -10.24
C ARG A 12 23.24 14.87 -11.28
N SER A 13 24.14 14.01 -11.78
CA SER A 13 25.08 14.39 -12.84
C SER A 13 24.36 14.81 -14.11
N ALA A 14 23.33 14.07 -14.54
CA ALA A 14 22.52 14.43 -15.72
C ALA A 14 21.91 15.83 -15.58
N LEU A 15 21.35 16.15 -14.41
CA LEU A 15 20.78 17.47 -14.16
C LEU A 15 21.84 18.57 -14.17
N ARG A 16 22.99 18.35 -13.50
CA ARG A 16 24.08 19.34 -13.45
C ARG A 16 24.65 19.64 -14.83
N LEU A 17 24.89 18.60 -15.65
CA LEU A 17 25.38 18.75 -17.02
C LEU A 17 24.38 19.50 -17.90
N TYR A 18 23.08 19.23 -17.72
CA TYR A 18 22.04 19.93 -18.45
C TYR A 18 21.90 21.40 -18.00
N GLU A 19 22.00 21.67 -16.70
CA GLU A 19 21.95 23.03 -16.14
C GLU A 19 23.19 23.86 -16.49
N SER A 20 24.36 23.22 -16.66
CA SER A 20 25.57 23.94 -17.07
C SER A 20 25.54 24.39 -18.53
N GLY A 21 24.66 23.83 -19.35
CA GLY A 21 24.52 24.18 -20.78
C GLY A 21 25.76 23.87 -21.62
N LEU A 22 26.65 23.01 -21.13
CA LEU A 22 27.93 22.68 -21.78
C LEU A 22 27.81 21.55 -22.80
N LEU A 23 26.78 20.71 -22.67
CA LEU A 23 26.50 19.58 -23.54
C LEU A 23 25.04 19.63 -23.97
N GLU A 24 24.78 19.20 -25.20
CA GLU A 24 23.41 19.02 -25.67
C GLU A 24 22.73 17.88 -24.89
N LEU A 25 21.41 17.96 -24.77
CA LEU A 25 20.67 16.97 -23.97
C LEU A 25 20.92 15.55 -24.47
N GLU A 26 20.97 15.34 -25.79
CA GLU A 26 21.06 13.97 -26.32
C GLU A 26 22.45 13.36 -26.11
N ASP A 27 23.51 14.18 -26.06
CA ASP A 27 24.86 13.74 -25.68
C ASP A 27 24.91 13.33 -24.20
N ILE A 28 24.25 14.08 -23.32
CA ILE A 28 24.15 13.75 -21.89
C ILE A 28 23.40 12.42 -21.70
N LEU A 29 22.31 12.22 -22.44
CA LEU A 29 21.50 11.01 -22.35
C LEU A 29 22.24 9.78 -22.87
N ASP A 30 22.99 9.91 -23.97
CA ASP A 30 23.79 8.83 -24.53
C ASP A 30 24.93 8.45 -23.58
N TYR A 31 25.71 9.43 -23.11
CA TYR A 31 26.83 9.21 -22.20
C TYR A 31 26.42 8.57 -20.87
N LEU A 32 25.27 8.96 -20.32
CA LEU A 32 24.75 8.41 -19.05
C LEU A 32 23.84 7.19 -19.25
N GLU A 33 23.68 6.72 -20.49
CA GLU A 33 22.80 5.62 -20.89
C GLU A 33 21.38 5.78 -20.30
N MET A 34 20.87 7.02 -20.30
CA MET A 34 19.62 7.41 -19.67
C MET A 34 18.56 7.71 -20.73
N SER A 35 17.37 7.15 -20.57
CA SER A 35 16.26 7.49 -21.47
C SER A 35 15.75 8.91 -21.23
N ARG A 36 15.33 9.58 -22.31
CA ARG A 36 14.71 10.90 -22.29
C ARG A 36 13.55 11.00 -21.29
N SER A 37 12.69 9.97 -21.25
CA SER A 37 11.58 9.89 -20.30
C SER A 37 12.02 9.83 -18.83
N THR A 38 13.12 9.14 -18.54
CA THR A 38 13.71 9.11 -17.19
C THR A 38 14.25 10.48 -16.81
N PHE A 39 14.97 11.13 -17.71
CA PHE A 39 15.52 12.46 -17.49
C PHE A 39 14.42 13.49 -17.18
N PHE A 40 13.37 13.59 -18.00
CA PHE A 40 12.29 14.55 -17.76
C PHE A 40 11.52 14.25 -16.47
N ARG A 41 11.33 12.98 -16.12
CA ARG A 41 10.75 12.60 -14.83
C ARG A 41 11.62 13.06 -13.66
N VAL A 42 12.94 12.85 -13.75
CA VAL A 42 13.91 13.31 -12.74
C VAL A 42 13.92 14.83 -12.63
N ARG A 43 13.96 15.54 -13.76
CA ARG A 43 13.90 17.02 -13.79
C ARG A 43 12.61 17.56 -13.19
N ARG A 44 11.48 16.89 -13.42
CA ARG A 44 10.21 17.24 -12.77
C ARG A 44 10.30 17.08 -11.25
N ILE A 45 10.77 15.93 -10.76
CA ILE A 45 10.93 15.68 -9.32
C ILE A 45 11.87 16.71 -8.68
N TRP A 46 12.98 17.04 -9.37
CA TRP A 46 13.91 18.08 -8.93
C TRP A 46 13.25 19.44 -8.77
N ARG A 47 12.45 19.85 -9.77
CA ARG A 47 11.70 21.12 -9.72
C ARG A 47 10.62 21.15 -8.63
N GLU A 48 9.99 20.02 -8.35
CA GLU A 48 8.90 19.91 -7.37
C GLU A 48 9.40 19.75 -5.92
N HIS A 49 10.54 19.08 -5.72
CA HIS A 49 10.98 18.62 -4.40
C HIS A 49 12.43 18.94 -4.04
N GLY A 50 13.25 19.43 -4.98
CA GLY A 50 14.66 19.72 -4.74
C GLY A 50 15.55 18.48 -4.60
N ASP A 51 15.07 17.30 -4.97
CA ASP A 51 15.87 16.05 -5.00
C ASP A 51 15.59 15.25 -6.28
N VAL A 52 16.46 14.29 -6.59
CA VAL A 52 16.33 13.39 -7.76
C VAL A 52 15.51 12.14 -7.46
N VAL A 53 15.17 11.93 -6.19
CA VAL A 53 14.33 10.84 -5.71
C VAL A 53 13.01 11.43 -5.24
N ALA A 54 11.91 10.89 -5.75
CA ALA A 54 10.61 11.32 -5.28
C ALA A 54 10.44 10.99 -3.79
N PRO A 55 10.03 11.95 -2.95
CA PRO A 55 9.71 11.67 -1.56
C PRO A 55 8.65 10.57 -1.49
N ARG A 56 8.89 9.55 -0.66
CA ARG A 56 7.92 8.49 -0.40
C ARG A 56 6.93 9.01 0.65
N TYR A 57 5.81 9.55 0.19
CA TYR A 57 4.74 9.97 1.09
C TYR A 57 3.96 8.75 1.61
N GLY A 58 4.24 8.37 2.87
CA GLY A 58 3.40 7.49 3.68
C GLY A 58 3.26 6.04 3.20
N LEU A 59 2.32 5.32 3.86
CA LEU A 59 1.92 3.97 3.48
C LEU A 59 1.22 4.01 2.12
N ALA A 60 1.83 3.38 1.12
CA ALA A 60 1.21 3.22 -0.19
C ALA A 60 -0.04 2.31 -0.08
N GLY A 61 -1.20 2.82 -0.53
CA GLY A 61 -2.43 2.03 -0.62
C GLY A 61 -3.70 2.82 -0.29
N ARG A 62 -4.86 2.25 -0.64
CA ARG A 62 -6.17 2.80 -0.27
C ARG A 62 -6.31 2.79 1.25
N ARG A 63 -6.80 3.90 1.81
CA ARG A 63 -7.17 3.98 3.24
C ARG A 63 -8.12 2.82 3.58
N ARG A 64 -7.86 2.16 4.71
CA ARG A 64 -8.66 1.02 5.17
C ARG A 64 -10.07 1.49 5.51
N ALA A 65 -11.06 0.64 5.24
CA ALA A 65 -12.46 0.91 5.55
C ALA A 65 -12.76 0.78 7.05
N PHE A 66 -11.95 -0.01 7.78
CA PHE A 66 -12.03 -0.14 9.21
C PHE A 66 -11.16 0.93 9.90
N HIS A 67 -11.74 1.67 10.84
CA HIS A 67 -10.97 2.47 11.79
C HIS A 67 -10.29 1.54 12.81
N PHE A 68 -9.24 2.02 13.48
CA PHE A 68 -8.50 1.22 14.46
C PHE A 68 -9.41 0.71 15.60
N GLU A 69 -10.34 1.55 16.05
CA GLU A 69 -11.29 1.19 17.10
C GLU A 69 -12.27 0.08 16.70
N ASP A 70 -12.65 0.04 15.42
CA ASP A 70 -13.56 -0.98 14.89
C ASP A 70 -12.86 -2.32 14.76
N ILE A 71 -11.56 -2.28 14.47
CA ILE A 71 -10.69 -3.48 14.49
C ILE A 71 -10.59 -4.02 15.92
N ASP A 72 -10.35 -3.16 16.91
CA ASP A 72 -10.29 -3.58 18.30
C ASP A 72 -11.63 -4.15 18.77
N TYR A 73 -12.74 -3.52 18.40
CA TYR A 73 -14.08 -4.02 18.66
C TYR A 73 -14.30 -5.41 18.04
N LEU A 74 -14.00 -5.58 16.76
CA LEU A 74 -14.11 -6.86 16.06
C LEU A 74 -13.25 -7.95 16.71
N LEU A 75 -12.04 -7.61 17.17
CA LEU A 75 -11.17 -8.53 17.90
C LEU A 75 -11.75 -8.93 19.25
N ARG A 76 -12.31 -7.99 20.01
CA ARG A 76 -12.99 -8.29 21.28
C ARG A 76 -14.18 -9.21 21.06
N LEU A 77 -14.95 -8.98 20.00
CA LEU A 77 -16.08 -9.84 19.63
C LEU A 77 -15.62 -11.28 19.37
N VAL A 78 -14.62 -11.46 18.50
CA VAL A 78 -14.07 -12.79 18.17
C VAL A 78 -13.39 -13.47 19.36
N ARG A 79 -12.76 -12.71 20.26
CA ARG A 79 -12.15 -13.25 21.49
C ARG A 79 -13.19 -13.67 22.52
N HIS A 80 -14.24 -12.87 22.69
CA HIS A 80 -15.31 -13.14 23.64
C HIS A 80 -16.14 -14.35 23.19
N ARG A 81 -16.45 -14.43 21.88
CA ARG A 81 -17.17 -15.55 21.28
C ARG A 81 -16.56 -15.89 19.91
N PRO A 82 -15.62 -16.85 19.84
CA PRO A 82 -15.00 -17.25 18.59
C PRO A 82 -15.94 -18.02 17.64
N ASN A 83 -17.13 -18.36 18.13
CA ASN A 83 -18.13 -19.17 17.44
C ASN A 83 -19.08 -18.33 16.57
N TRP A 84 -18.88 -17.00 16.51
CA TRP A 84 -19.70 -16.15 15.67
C TRP A 84 -19.38 -16.30 14.19
N PHE A 85 -20.43 -16.39 13.40
CA PHE A 85 -20.34 -16.41 11.94
C PHE A 85 -20.09 -15.00 11.40
N LEU A 86 -19.62 -14.92 10.14
CA LEU A 86 -19.23 -13.64 9.54
C LEU A 86 -20.41 -12.69 9.31
N ASP A 87 -21.60 -13.23 9.06
CA ASP A 87 -22.87 -12.52 8.94
C ASP A 87 -23.37 -12.01 10.31
N GLU A 88 -23.18 -12.78 11.39
CA GLU A 88 -23.46 -12.31 12.75
C GLU A 88 -22.51 -11.16 13.14
N LEU A 89 -21.22 -11.30 12.83
CA LEU A 89 -20.24 -10.22 13.03
C LEU A 89 -20.57 -9.00 12.18
N GLN A 90 -21.05 -9.19 10.96
CA GLN A 90 -21.52 -8.11 10.09
C GLN A 90 -22.71 -7.39 10.72
N HIS A 91 -23.70 -8.13 11.22
CA HIS A 91 -24.86 -7.57 11.90
C HIS A 91 -24.44 -6.76 13.14
N LEU A 92 -23.52 -7.30 13.97
CA LEU A 92 -23.02 -6.60 15.16
C LEU A 92 -22.23 -5.33 14.81
N LEU A 93 -21.44 -5.33 13.74
CA LEU A 93 -20.75 -4.14 13.25
C LEU A 93 -21.73 -3.09 12.71
N GLN A 94 -22.78 -3.52 12.02
CA GLN A 94 -23.82 -2.63 11.53
C GLN A 94 -24.62 -2.00 12.69
N THR A 95 -25.01 -2.80 13.67
CA THR A 95 -25.87 -2.36 14.78
C THR A 95 -25.11 -1.55 15.82
N ASN A 96 -23.89 -1.95 16.19
CA ASN A 96 -23.16 -1.35 17.32
C ASN A 96 -22.11 -0.32 16.90
N ARG A 97 -21.67 -0.35 15.63
CA ARG A 97 -20.66 0.57 15.09
C ARG A 97 -21.15 1.37 13.88
N PHE A 98 -22.38 1.13 13.41
CA PHE A 98 -22.94 1.78 12.21
C PHE A 98 -22.10 1.57 10.94
N ILE A 99 -21.38 0.43 10.88
CA ILE A 99 -20.48 0.09 9.77
C ILE A 99 -21.14 -0.98 8.91
N SER A 100 -21.56 -0.58 7.71
CA SER A 100 -22.05 -1.51 6.69
C SER A 100 -20.90 -1.95 5.79
N LEU A 101 -20.31 -3.09 6.12
CA LEU A 101 -19.25 -3.72 5.32
C LEU A 101 -19.68 -5.11 4.90
N HIS A 102 -19.28 -5.49 3.69
CA HIS A 102 -19.50 -6.84 3.19
C HIS A 102 -18.67 -7.88 3.96
N PHE A 103 -19.18 -9.10 4.14
CA PHE A 103 -18.52 -10.18 4.89
C PHE A 103 -17.09 -10.48 4.39
N SER A 104 -16.82 -10.28 3.09
CA SER A 104 -15.48 -10.47 2.51
C SER A 104 -14.44 -9.47 3.05
N THR A 105 -14.86 -8.25 3.37
CA THR A 105 -14.01 -7.23 4.01
C THR A 105 -13.70 -7.63 5.44
N ILE A 106 -14.71 -8.08 6.20
CA ILE A 106 -14.55 -8.58 7.58
C ILE A 106 -13.58 -9.77 7.60
N HIS A 107 -13.80 -10.75 6.73
CA HIS A 107 -12.93 -11.93 6.61
C HIS A 107 -11.47 -11.56 6.29
N ARG A 108 -11.24 -10.60 5.38
CA ARG A 108 -9.88 -10.15 5.03
C ARG A 108 -9.20 -9.47 6.22
N GLU A 109 -9.91 -8.64 6.98
CA GLU A 109 -9.35 -8.01 8.17
C GLU A 109 -9.05 -9.05 9.26
N LEU A 110 -9.97 -9.99 9.52
CA LEU A 110 -9.72 -11.10 10.45
C LEU A 110 -8.50 -11.95 10.05
N SER A 111 -8.35 -12.26 8.76
CA SER A 111 -7.20 -13.02 8.24
C SER A 111 -5.88 -12.26 8.46
N ARG A 112 -5.87 -10.94 8.25
CA ARG A 112 -4.70 -10.08 8.51
C ARG A 112 -4.33 -10.04 10.00
N LEU A 113 -5.32 -10.15 10.87
CA LEU A 113 -5.13 -10.20 12.33
C LEU A 113 -4.74 -11.59 12.84
N GLY A 114 -4.51 -12.56 11.96
CA GLY A 114 -4.12 -13.92 12.32
C GLY A 114 -5.27 -14.84 12.75
N VAL A 115 -6.53 -14.44 12.51
CA VAL A 115 -7.69 -15.30 12.75
C VAL A 115 -7.86 -16.23 11.54
N SER A 116 -7.52 -17.51 11.72
CA SER A 116 -7.54 -18.52 10.65
C SER A 116 -8.91 -19.18 10.47
N ARG A 117 -9.22 -19.54 9.22
CA ARG A 117 -10.39 -20.35 8.83
C ARG A 117 -10.52 -21.67 9.60
N LYS A 118 -9.40 -22.28 10.03
CA LYS A 118 -9.42 -23.53 10.82
C LYS A 118 -10.07 -23.32 12.19
N LYS A 119 -9.83 -22.16 12.83
CA LYS A 119 -10.46 -21.83 14.11
C LYS A 119 -11.97 -21.64 13.95
N LEU A 120 -12.39 -20.98 12.88
CA LEU A 120 -13.82 -20.76 12.58
C LEU A 120 -14.55 -22.06 12.20
N ARG A 121 -13.93 -22.95 11.41
CA ARG A 121 -14.55 -24.22 10.99
C ARG A 121 -14.59 -25.29 12.07
N LYS A 122 -13.53 -25.46 12.87
CA LYS A 122 -13.45 -26.51 13.90
C LYS A 122 -14.60 -26.37 14.91
N ILE A 123 -14.88 -25.13 15.30
CA ILE A 123 -15.93 -24.78 16.27
C ILE A 123 -17.34 -25.03 15.70
N ALA A 124 -17.54 -24.84 14.40
CA ALA A 124 -18.84 -25.10 13.76
C ALA A 124 -19.15 -26.61 13.71
N ALA A 125 -18.14 -27.45 13.47
CA ALA A 125 -18.31 -28.90 13.45
C ALA A 125 -18.62 -29.50 14.84
N GLU A 126 -18.07 -28.93 15.92
CA GLU A 126 -18.36 -29.35 17.31
C GLU A 126 -19.79 -29.01 17.79
N ARG A 127 -20.62 -28.35 16.97
CA ARG A 127 -22.02 -28.00 17.28
C ARG A 127 -23.07 -28.84 16.54
N ASP A 128 -22.66 -29.59 15.52
CA ASP A 128 -23.54 -30.49 14.76
C ASP A 128 -23.55 -31.93 15.34
N GLU A 129 -22.93 -32.15 16.50
CA GLU A 129 -23.04 -33.35 17.36
C GLU A 129 -23.80 -33.02 18.66
#